data_AF-A0A3L6G640-F1
#
_entry.id   AF-A0A3L6G640-F1
#
_cell.length_a   1.000
_cell.length_b   1.000
_cell.length_c   1.000
_cell.angle_alpha   90.00
_cell.angle_beta   90.00
_cell.angle_gamma   90.00
#
_symmetry.space_group_name_H-M   'P 1'
#
loop_
_entity.id
_entity.type
_entity.pdbx_description
1 polymer ?
#
loop_
_entity_poly.entity_id
_entity_poly.type
_entity_poly.pdbx_seq_one_letter_code
_entity_poly.pdbx_strand_id
1 'polypeptide(L)'
;MENTAPCGDFGKIVADLESENLVANVSAVNQASALIAGGKIPEPQLLCRLIAGLASNLEKPDHDSAIKRCVSFTLKAIRVAVIKNRMNMDSSARGEALHAIWCCFMDQGLRRIQRDSNMVRLWTVQDQLSAVKIICTFFRLSPVNISDTRCVTAFASLMLSPYSTVVCACADALLSLPPVVPGFSFAIARAYCHMLATVSPQSPLEVSSMVAMLGRLKQVSTTMVHHPGFSDLAVDVLAALSNCNLAVRKNLLNLMVRLLTPRNISAVLLLLDNELNRAANIHIEYHKMLEEAIRECHAAFPGCIVEFTLDPKYSVFIDSILYIIDIMNPDQSLRGPLLKGLLRALRHVKSPLVCAAAVWAISMFSGSLEEVSDAIVALSCFFKDLLDRRKIEKLILGGEAENQYKLSTDYYGVTAGDATQGKHQQPWLMEMEELLFVRIGLTRQAGGSYAIPSSSKSSASSSNAYLPEPLGNTDNLIFLVHSGDALLADFVEIMLSNLKKKVKELE
;
A
#
# COMPACT_ATOMS: atom_id res chain seq x y z
N MET A 1 -61.36 -6.26 42.61
CA MET A 1 -60.27 -6.71 41.70
C MET A 1 -59.95 -5.55 40.79
N GLU A 2 -58.99 -4.72 41.21
CA GLU A 2 -58.54 -3.56 40.44
C GLU A 2 -57.62 -4.03 39.32
N ASN A 3 -58.03 -3.76 38.08
CA ASN A 3 -57.16 -3.80 36.90
C ASN A 3 -56.31 -2.53 36.91
N THR A 4 -55.15 -2.57 37.58
CA THR A 4 -54.10 -1.57 37.36
C THR A 4 -53.51 -1.77 35.97
N ALA A 5 -53.71 -0.77 35.10
CA ALA A 5 -53.12 -0.71 33.77
C ALA A 5 -51.58 -0.83 33.84
N PRO A 6 -50.91 -1.53 32.90
CA PRO A 6 -49.46 -1.79 32.93
C PRO A 6 -48.59 -0.56 32.59
N CYS A 7 -49.17 0.64 32.51
CA CYS A 7 -48.52 1.86 32.01
C CYS A 7 -47.64 2.59 33.05
N GLY A 8 -47.76 2.29 34.35
CA GLY A 8 -47.05 3.02 35.41
C GLY A 8 -45.58 2.60 35.61
N ASP A 9 -45.29 1.31 35.50
CA ASP A 9 -44.00 0.76 35.95
C ASP A 9 -42.84 1.14 35.01
N PHE A 10 -43.03 1.01 33.69
CA PHE A 10 -41.98 1.33 32.72
C PHE A 10 -41.73 2.82 32.55
N GLY A 11 -42.76 3.67 32.70
CA GLY A 11 -42.59 5.13 32.65
C GLY A 11 -41.66 5.66 33.74
N LYS A 12 -41.84 5.14 34.97
CA LYS A 12 -40.96 5.46 36.10
C LYS A 12 -39.55 4.89 35.92
N ILE A 13 -39.44 3.64 35.46
CA ILE A 13 -38.14 3.00 35.18
C ILE A 13 -37.33 3.81 34.16
N VAL A 14 -37.96 4.30 33.08
CA VAL A 14 -37.27 5.12 32.06
C VAL A 14 -36.76 6.44 32.66
N ALA A 15 -37.58 7.12 33.47
CA ALA A 15 -37.16 8.35 34.15
C ALA A 15 -35.99 8.11 35.12
N ASP A 16 -36.01 7.00 35.87
CA ASP A 16 -34.94 6.65 36.80
C ASP A 16 -33.65 6.22 36.07
N LEU A 17 -33.76 5.57 34.89
CA LEU A 17 -32.62 5.24 34.02
C LEU A 17 -31.96 6.48 33.41
N GLU A 18 -32.74 7.52 33.14
CA GLU A 18 -32.27 8.83 32.65
C GLU A 18 -31.72 9.72 33.78
N SER A 19 -31.96 9.37 35.06
CA SER A 19 -31.51 10.16 36.21
C SER A 19 -29.99 10.03 36.50
N GLU A 20 -29.42 11.08 37.10
CA GLU A 20 -28.04 11.09 37.61
C GLU A 20 -27.87 10.35 38.95
N ASN A 21 -28.98 9.98 39.61
CA ASN A 21 -28.93 9.27 40.87
C ASN A 21 -28.55 7.81 40.65
N LEU A 22 -27.30 7.45 41.00
CA LEU A 22 -26.75 6.11 40.79
C LEU A 22 -27.59 4.99 41.44
N VAL A 23 -28.14 5.21 42.64
CA VAL A 23 -28.93 4.20 43.36
C VAL A 23 -30.27 3.96 42.68
N ALA A 24 -30.97 5.04 42.30
CA ALA A 24 -32.23 4.95 41.57
C ALA A 24 -32.03 4.30 40.20
N ASN A 25 -30.95 4.69 39.50
CA ASN A 25 -30.58 4.16 38.21
C ASN A 25 -30.30 2.64 38.25
N VAL A 26 -29.47 2.17 39.19
CA VAL A 26 -29.17 0.74 39.35
C VAL A 26 -30.41 -0.06 39.72
N SER A 27 -31.27 0.51 40.59
CA SER A 27 -32.57 -0.08 40.92
C SER A 27 -33.44 -0.22 39.66
N ALA A 28 -33.51 0.81 38.82
CA ALA A 28 -34.27 0.82 37.58
C ALA A 28 -33.76 -0.21 36.55
N VAL A 29 -32.43 -0.38 36.42
CA VAL A 29 -31.85 -1.45 35.58
C VAL A 29 -32.33 -2.82 36.05
N ASN A 30 -32.27 -3.10 37.35
CA ASN A 30 -32.69 -4.38 37.91
C ASN A 30 -34.20 -4.62 37.73
N GLN A 31 -35.02 -3.59 37.95
CA GLN A 31 -36.47 -3.65 37.74
C GLN A 31 -36.82 -3.89 36.27
N ALA A 32 -36.17 -3.17 35.34
CA ALA A 32 -36.33 -3.38 33.90
C ALA A 32 -35.99 -4.82 33.53
N SER A 33 -34.85 -5.34 34.02
CA SER A 33 -34.43 -6.72 33.76
C SER A 33 -35.43 -7.74 34.29
N ALA A 34 -35.96 -7.55 35.51
CA ALA A 34 -36.94 -8.45 36.11
C ALA A 34 -38.26 -8.47 35.33
N LEU A 35 -38.77 -7.31 34.91
CA LEU A 35 -40.00 -7.21 34.12
C LEU A 35 -39.85 -7.89 32.76
N ILE A 36 -38.74 -7.62 32.05
CA ILE A 36 -38.46 -8.22 30.75
C ILE A 36 -38.26 -9.74 30.87
N ALA A 37 -37.56 -10.23 31.90
CA ALA A 37 -37.41 -11.66 32.16
C ALA A 37 -38.74 -12.34 32.48
N GLY A 38 -39.64 -11.63 33.18
CA GLY A 38 -41.03 -12.03 33.43
C GLY A 38 -41.94 -11.95 32.20
N GLY A 39 -41.42 -11.58 31.03
CA GLY A 39 -42.16 -11.49 29.78
C GLY A 39 -43.04 -10.25 29.63
N LYS A 40 -42.97 -9.30 30.57
CA LYS A 40 -43.62 -7.99 30.47
C LYS A 40 -42.74 -7.06 29.64
N ILE A 41 -43.27 -6.50 28.57
CA ILE A 41 -42.52 -5.63 27.65
C ILE A 41 -43.27 -4.31 27.53
N PRO A 42 -42.60 -3.14 27.53
CA PRO A 42 -43.25 -1.84 27.49
C PRO A 42 -43.98 -1.57 26.17
N GLU A 43 -44.87 -0.57 26.19
CA GLU A 43 -45.51 -0.06 24.97
C GLU A 43 -44.47 0.41 23.93
N PRO A 44 -44.78 0.32 22.62
CA PRO A 44 -43.86 0.68 21.53
C PRO A 44 -43.22 2.07 21.68
N GLN A 45 -43.96 3.06 22.17
CA GLN A 45 -43.49 4.44 22.37
C GLN A 45 -42.43 4.55 23.49
N LEU A 46 -42.54 3.72 24.54
CA LEU A 46 -41.59 3.69 25.66
C LEU A 46 -40.41 2.76 25.41
N LEU A 47 -40.53 1.82 24.48
CA LEU A 47 -39.50 0.84 24.18
C LEU A 47 -38.21 1.48 23.66
N CYS A 48 -38.30 2.43 22.73
CA CYS A 48 -37.13 3.13 22.19
C CYS A 48 -36.41 3.96 23.27
N ARG A 49 -37.18 4.61 24.15
CA ARG A 49 -36.62 5.34 25.31
C ARG A 49 -35.98 4.40 26.33
N LEU A 50 -36.59 3.25 26.59
CA LEU A 50 -36.00 2.22 27.44
C LEU A 50 -34.70 1.68 26.84
N ILE A 51 -34.64 1.42 25.53
CA ILE A 51 -33.42 0.99 24.84
C ILE A 51 -32.34 2.07 24.96
N ALA A 52 -32.66 3.35 24.74
CA ALA A 52 -31.72 4.45 24.86
C ALA A 52 -31.21 4.64 26.30
N GLY A 53 -32.11 4.56 27.30
CA GLY A 53 -31.75 4.62 28.72
C GLY A 53 -30.87 3.44 29.14
N LEU A 54 -31.20 2.21 28.72
CA LEU A 54 -30.34 1.05 28.97
C LEU A 54 -28.98 1.22 28.27
N ALA A 55 -28.97 1.71 27.03
CA ALA A 55 -27.75 1.94 26.27
C ALA A 55 -26.80 2.95 26.93
N SER A 56 -27.32 4.09 27.42
CA SER A 56 -26.50 5.11 28.08
C SER A 56 -25.82 4.58 29.35
N ASN A 57 -26.47 3.67 30.07
CA ASN A 57 -25.90 3.03 31.25
C ASN A 57 -24.76 2.03 30.93
N LEU A 58 -24.63 1.59 29.68
CA LEU A 58 -23.46 0.81 29.24
C LEU A 58 -22.22 1.69 29.03
N GLU A 59 -22.41 3.00 28.90
CA GLU A 59 -21.35 3.98 28.65
C GLU A 59 -20.81 4.61 29.94
N LYS A 60 -21.58 4.58 31.03
CA LYS A 60 -21.17 5.15 32.31
C LYS A 60 -19.97 4.40 32.91
N PRO A 61 -18.89 5.12 33.32
CA PRO A 61 -17.69 4.50 33.87
C PRO A 61 -17.94 3.85 35.24
N ASP A 62 -18.78 4.45 36.07
CA ASP A 62 -18.97 4.09 37.49
C ASP A 62 -19.81 2.82 37.72
N HIS A 63 -20.45 2.29 36.68
CA HIS A 63 -21.20 1.03 36.80
C HIS A 63 -20.27 -0.18 36.79
N ASP A 64 -20.46 -1.04 37.79
CA ASP A 64 -19.82 -2.35 37.88
C ASP A 64 -20.19 -3.25 36.69
N SER A 65 -19.27 -4.17 36.41
CA SER A 65 -19.38 -5.25 35.44
C SER A 65 -20.69 -6.05 35.56
N ALA A 66 -21.21 -6.26 36.77
CA ALA A 66 -22.49 -6.95 37.00
C ALA A 66 -23.68 -6.17 36.42
N ILE A 67 -23.72 -4.85 36.61
CA ILE A 67 -24.79 -3.97 36.10
C ILE A 67 -24.73 -3.92 34.57
N LYS A 68 -23.55 -3.72 34.00
CA LYS A 68 -23.36 -3.72 32.54
C LYS A 68 -23.76 -5.06 31.91
N ARG A 69 -23.48 -6.17 32.58
CA ARG A 69 -23.92 -7.51 32.16
C ARG A 69 -25.44 -7.66 32.25
N CYS A 70 -26.07 -7.15 33.32
CA CYS A 70 -27.52 -7.14 33.48
C CYS A 70 -28.19 -6.39 32.32
N VAL A 71 -27.76 -5.16 32.04
CA VAL A 71 -28.25 -4.34 30.92
C VAL A 71 -28.11 -5.07 29.58
N SER A 72 -26.94 -5.69 29.32
CA SER A 72 -26.71 -6.46 28.09
C SER A 72 -27.69 -7.63 27.93
N PHE A 73 -27.99 -8.35 29.02
CA PHE A 73 -28.99 -9.43 28.99
C PHE A 73 -30.40 -8.89 28.75
N THR A 74 -30.76 -7.76 29.38
CA THR A 74 -32.06 -7.11 29.17
C THR A 74 -32.24 -6.70 27.70
N LEU A 75 -31.24 -6.04 27.10
CA LEU A 75 -31.28 -5.65 25.67
C LEU A 75 -31.35 -6.86 24.73
N LYS A 76 -30.66 -7.98 25.05
CA LYS A 76 -30.80 -9.24 24.29
C LYS A 76 -32.20 -9.82 24.38
N ALA A 77 -32.80 -9.82 25.57
CA ALA A 77 -34.15 -10.31 25.77
C ALA A 77 -35.19 -9.46 25.01
N ILE A 78 -35.04 -8.13 25.04
CA ILE A 78 -35.85 -7.20 24.23
C ILE A 78 -35.72 -7.54 22.74
N ARG A 79 -34.49 -7.69 22.23
CA ARG A 79 -34.25 -8.06 20.82
C ARG A 79 -34.96 -9.35 20.42
N VAL A 80 -34.87 -10.40 21.23
CA VAL A 80 -35.54 -11.69 20.96
C VAL A 80 -37.06 -11.53 20.93
N ALA A 81 -37.62 -10.73 21.83
CA ALA A 81 -39.05 -10.49 21.88
C ALA A 81 -39.57 -9.71 20.66
N VAL A 82 -38.80 -8.71 20.20
CA VAL A 82 -39.10 -7.93 18.98
C VAL A 82 -39.01 -8.81 17.73
N ILE A 83 -38.00 -9.67 17.61
CA ILE A 83 -37.85 -10.61 16.48
C ILE A 83 -39.01 -11.60 16.42
N LYS A 84 -39.42 -12.16 17.57
CA LYS A 84 -40.56 -13.09 17.66
C LYS A 84 -41.92 -12.42 17.45
N ASN A 85 -41.94 -11.13 17.12
CA ASN A 85 -43.13 -10.31 16.92
C ASN A 85 -44.16 -10.43 18.06
N ARG A 86 -43.70 -10.51 19.32
CA ARG A 86 -44.61 -10.56 20.48
C ARG A 86 -45.32 -9.24 20.77
N MET A 87 -45.09 -8.22 19.94
CA MET A 87 -45.30 -6.81 20.27
C MET A 87 -46.33 -6.09 19.41
N ASN A 88 -46.95 -6.75 18.41
CA ASN A 88 -47.88 -6.11 17.46
C ASN A 88 -47.42 -4.72 16.97
N MET A 89 -46.10 -4.56 16.76
CA MET A 89 -45.50 -3.30 16.31
C MET A 89 -45.62 -3.17 14.80
N ASP A 90 -45.76 -1.93 14.33
CA ASP A 90 -45.61 -1.57 12.92
C ASP A 90 -44.19 -1.88 12.42
N SER A 91 -44.05 -2.02 11.10
CA SER A 91 -42.78 -2.44 10.51
C SER A 91 -41.65 -1.42 10.70
N SER A 92 -41.98 -0.12 10.84
CA SER A 92 -40.99 0.95 10.99
C SER A 92 -40.40 0.95 12.40
N ALA A 93 -41.25 1.04 13.43
CA ALA A 93 -40.78 1.05 14.82
C ALA A 93 -40.04 -0.24 15.20
N ARG A 94 -40.43 -1.38 14.62
CA ARG A 94 -39.70 -2.65 14.77
C ARG A 94 -38.28 -2.55 14.21
N GLY A 95 -38.12 -1.95 13.03
CA GLY A 95 -36.83 -1.73 12.39
C GLY A 95 -35.94 -0.80 13.22
N GLU A 96 -36.50 0.32 13.68
CA GLU A 96 -35.80 1.31 14.52
C GLU A 96 -35.31 0.71 15.84
N ALA A 97 -36.17 -0.03 16.55
CA ALA A 97 -35.80 -0.67 17.82
C ALA A 97 -34.69 -1.72 17.62
N LEU A 98 -34.78 -2.54 16.58
CA LEU A 98 -33.74 -3.53 16.26
C LEU A 98 -32.43 -2.87 15.84
N HIS A 99 -32.49 -1.78 15.08
CA HIS A 99 -31.33 -1.00 14.67
C HIS A 99 -30.66 -0.33 15.88
N ALA A 100 -31.43 0.31 16.75
CA ALA A 100 -30.91 0.94 17.97
C ALA A 100 -30.18 -0.08 18.86
N ILE A 101 -30.80 -1.23 19.13
CA ILE A 101 -30.15 -2.30 19.91
C ILE A 101 -28.87 -2.80 19.21
N TRP A 102 -28.90 -2.92 17.89
CA TRP A 102 -27.73 -3.33 17.11
C TRP A 102 -26.58 -2.31 17.24
N CYS A 103 -26.85 -1.00 17.12
CA CYS A 103 -25.86 0.06 17.33
C CYS A 103 -25.24 -0.01 18.73
N CYS A 104 -26.05 -0.21 19.78
CA CYS A 104 -25.54 -0.32 21.15
C CYS A 104 -24.58 -1.50 21.35
N PHE A 105 -24.88 -2.65 20.73
CA PHE A 105 -24.01 -3.82 20.79
C PHE A 105 -22.77 -3.67 19.92
N MET A 106 -22.89 -2.99 18.78
CA MET A 106 -21.77 -2.63 17.92
C MET A 106 -20.77 -1.76 18.67
N ASP A 107 -21.22 -0.71 19.35
CA ASP A 107 -20.35 0.22 20.09
C ASP A 107 -19.66 -0.45 21.28
N GLN A 108 -20.39 -1.26 22.06
CA GLN A 108 -19.78 -2.04 23.13
C GLN A 108 -18.77 -3.06 22.61
N GLY A 109 -19.13 -3.76 21.54
CA GLY A 109 -18.26 -4.73 20.90
C GLY A 109 -16.99 -4.07 20.40
N LEU A 110 -17.12 -2.91 19.74
CA LEU A 110 -15.99 -2.11 19.26
C LEU A 110 -15.10 -1.65 20.41
N ARG A 111 -15.67 -1.11 21.50
CA ARG A 111 -14.90 -0.71 22.69
C ARG A 111 -14.15 -1.88 23.32
N ARG A 112 -14.75 -3.06 23.36
CA ARG A 112 -14.10 -4.29 23.84
C ARG A 112 -12.93 -4.68 22.93
N ILE A 113 -13.13 -4.66 21.63
CA ILE A 113 -12.10 -4.94 20.62
C ILE A 113 -10.95 -3.95 20.73
N GLN A 114 -11.23 -2.66 20.88
CA GLN A 114 -10.21 -1.62 21.03
C GLN A 114 -9.40 -1.78 22.32
N ARG A 115 -10.03 -2.22 23.41
CA ARG A 115 -9.34 -2.45 24.70
C ARG A 115 -8.38 -3.65 24.64
N ASP A 116 -8.81 -4.74 24.01
CA ASP A 116 -8.07 -6.00 23.97
C ASP A 116 -7.48 -6.30 22.57
N SER A 117 -7.09 -5.28 21.82
CA SER A 117 -6.76 -5.37 20.38
C SER A 117 -5.77 -6.48 20.03
N ASN A 118 -4.71 -6.65 20.82
CA ASN A 118 -3.70 -7.70 20.60
C ASN A 118 -4.21 -9.11 20.96
N MET A 119 -5.15 -9.21 21.89
CA MET A 119 -5.63 -10.47 22.46
C MET A 119 -6.91 -11.00 21.80
N VAL A 120 -7.51 -10.27 20.85
CA VAL A 120 -8.73 -10.69 20.16
C VAL A 120 -8.58 -12.06 19.49
N ARG A 121 -7.37 -12.42 19.04
CA ARG A 121 -7.05 -13.76 18.49
C ARG A 121 -7.23 -14.92 19.47
N LEU A 122 -7.29 -14.65 20.78
CA LEU A 122 -7.48 -15.64 21.85
C LEU A 122 -8.95 -15.83 22.22
N TRP A 123 -9.86 -15.01 21.66
CA TRP A 123 -11.29 -15.15 21.92
C TRP A 123 -11.87 -16.42 21.30
N THR A 124 -13.11 -16.76 21.65
CA THR A 124 -13.81 -17.89 21.03
C THR A 124 -14.00 -17.64 19.52
N VAL A 125 -14.11 -18.71 18.73
CA VAL A 125 -14.34 -18.61 17.27
C VAL A 125 -15.50 -17.67 16.94
N GLN A 126 -16.60 -17.79 17.69
CA GLN A 126 -17.81 -17.00 17.47
C GLN A 126 -17.59 -15.51 17.81
N ASP A 127 -16.85 -15.22 18.87
CA ASP A 127 -16.51 -13.85 19.25
C ASP A 127 -15.54 -13.22 18.25
N GLN A 128 -14.58 -13.98 17.71
CA GLN A 128 -13.67 -13.53 16.66
C GLN A 128 -14.42 -13.20 15.37
N LEU A 129 -15.31 -14.09 14.91
CA LEU A 129 -16.15 -13.83 13.73
C LEU A 129 -17.06 -12.61 13.94
N SER A 130 -17.56 -12.42 15.16
CA SER A 130 -18.34 -11.24 15.52
C SER A 130 -17.46 -9.97 15.50
N ALA A 131 -16.23 -10.05 15.99
CA ALA A 131 -15.28 -8.95 15.96
C ALA A 131 -14.91 -8.53 14.52
N VAL A 132 -14.66 -9.49 13.62
CA VAL A 132 -14.44 -9.20 12.19
C VAL A 132 -15.63 -8.42 11.62
N LYS A 133 -16.86 -8.89 11.85
CA LYS A 133 -18.07 -8.19 11.37
C LYS A 133 -18.21 -6.78 11.95
N ILE A 134 -17.93 -6.60 13.24
CA ILE A 134 -18.00 -5.30 13.91
C ILE A 134 -16.98 -4.34 13.28
N ILE A 135 -15.72 -4.75 13.17
CA ILE A 135 -14.64 -3.94 12.60
C ILE A 135 -14.94 -3.58 11.14
N CYS A 136 -15.37 -4.54 10.33
CA CYS A 136 -15.70 -4.28 8.93
C CYS A 136 -16.85 -3.29 8.78
N THR A 137 -17.88 -3.40 9.63
CA THR A 137 -19.02 -2.49 9.57
C THR A 137 -18.63 -1.10 10.06
N PHE A 138 -17.82 -1.00 11.11
CA PHE A 138 -17.28 0.27 11.61
C PHE A 138 -16.52 1.03 10.51
N PHE A 139 -15.60 0.37 9.81
CA PHE A 139 -14.84 1.02 8.73
C PHE A 139 -15.71 1.42 7.53
N ARG A 140 -16.75 0.63 7.18
CA ARG A 140 -17.69 1.01 6.11
C ARG A 140 -18.54 2.23 6.47
N LEU A 141 -18.92 2.37 7.75
CA LEU A 141 -19.74 3.49 8.21
C LEU A 141 -18.92 4.78 8.40
N SER A 142 -17.64 4.66 8.74
CA SER A 142 -16.73 5.79 8.91
C SER A 142 -15.37 5.54 8.24
N PRO A 143 -15.26 5.77 6.92
CA PRO A 143 -14.01 5.53 6.18
C PRO A 143 -12.87 6.47 6.58
N VAL A 144 -13.15 7.55 7.34
CA VAL A 144 -12.13 8.46 7.89
C VAL A 144 -11.41 7.84 9.10
N ASN A 145 -12.03 6.86 9.79
CA ASN A 145 -11.51 6.27 11.03
C ASN A 145 -10.43 5.18 10.82
N ILE A 146 -9.85 5.05 9.62
CA ILE A 146 -8.75 4.11 9.35
C ILE A 146 -7.52 4.41 10.24
N SER A 147 -7.40 5.65 10.73
CA SER A 147 -6.38 6.05 11.69
C SER A 147 -6.53 5.43 13.09
N ASP A 148 -7.63 4.72 13.39
CA ASP A 148 -7.76 3.99 14.66
C ASP A 148 -6.85 2.76 14.66
N THR A 149 -5.63 2.97 15.15
CA THR A 149 -4.60 1.95 15.27
C THR A 149 -5.07 0.73 16.06
N ARG A 150 -5.98 0.86 17.03
CA ARG A 150 -6.46 -0.27 17.84
C ARG A 150 -7.34 -1.21 17.04
N CYS A 151 -8.22 -0.69 16.20
CA CYS A 151 -9.07 -1.49 15.31
C CYS A 151 -8.24 -2.17 14.20
N VAL A 152 -7.27 -1.45 13.64
CA VAL A 152 -6.33 -1.98 12.64
C VAL A 152 -5.50 -3.11 13.26
N THR A 153 -4.93 -2.90 14.44
CA THR A 153 -4.17 -3.93 15.19
C THR A 153 -5.05 -5.13 15.54
N ALA A 154 -6.30 -4.90 15.97
CA ALA A 154 -7.23 -6.01 16.25
C ALA A 154 -7.52 -6.85 15.01
N PHE A 155 -7.75 -6.21 13.86
CA PHE A 155 -7.93 -6.92 12.59
C PHE A 155 -6.67 -7.68 12.18
N ALA A 156 -5.49 -7.07 12.29
CA ALA A 156 -4.22 -7.72 12.00
C ALA A 156 -3.97 -8.94 12.92
N SER A 157 -4.36 -8.86 14.19
CA SER A 157 -4.30 -9.97 15.16
C SER A 157 -5.27 -11.10 14.78
N LEU A 158 -6.50 -10.77 14.36
CA LEU A 158 -7.51 -11.74 13.91
C LEU A 158 -7.07 -12.54 12.67
N MET A 159 -6.30 -11.93 11.77
CA MET A 159 -5.72 -12.63 10.61
C MET A 159 -4.64 -13.66 10.97
N LEU A 160 -4.15 -13.63 12.21
CA LEU A 160 -3.25 -14.63 12.80
C LEU A 160 -4.00 -15.66 13.65
N SER A 161 -5.33 -15.68 13.59
CA SER A 161 -6.16 -16.64 14.32
C SER A 161 -5.77 -18.08 13.98
N PRO A 162 -5.78 -19.01 14.97
CA PRO A 162 -5.61 -20.43 14.71
C PRO A 162 -6.79 -21.04 13.94
N TYR A 163 -7.91 -20.33 13.82
CA TYR A 163 -9.13 -20.83 13.19
C TYR A 163 -9.20 -20.40 11.72
N SER A 164 -9.15 -21.37 10.81
CA SER A 164 -9.21 -21.13 9.37
C SER A 164 -10.46 -20.35 8.93
N THR A 165 -11.60 -20.59 9.57
CA THR A 165 -12.86 -19.87 9.29
C THR A 165 -12.75 -18.36 9.56
N VAL A 166 -12.05 -17.96 10.62
CA VAL A 166 -11.81 -16.54 10.95
C VAL A 166 -10.85 -15.92 9.94
N VAL A 167 -9.78 -16.63 9.59
CA VAL A 167 -8.79 -16.19 8.60
C VAL A 167 -9.44 -15.98 7.23
N CYS A 168 -10.30 -16.91 6.77
CA CYS A 168 -11.04 -16.75 5.53
C CYS A 168 -11.95 -15.53 5.57
N ALA A 169 -12.70 -15.33 6.67
CA ALA A 169 -13.55 -14.15 6.82
C ALA A 169 -12.75 -12.82 6.78
N CYS A 170 -11.53 -12.81 7.34
CA CYS A 170 -10.65 -11.64 7.25
C CYS A 170 -10.10 -11.45 5.83
N ALA A 171 -9.78 -12.53 5.12
CA ALA A 171 -9.33 -12.47 3.72
C ALA A 171 -10.44 -11.92 2.80
N ASP A 172 -11.69 -12.35 2.98
CA ASP A 172 -12.85 -11.81 2.27
C ASP A 172 -13.07 -10.32 2.60
N ALA A 173 -12.81 -9.92 3.85
CA ALA A 173 -12.84 -8.52 4.26
C ALA A 173 -11.71 -7.70 3.62
N LEU A 174 -10.49 -8.23 3.51
CA LEU A 174 -9.37 -7.57 2.82
C LEU A 174 -9.63 -7.37 1.32
N LEU A 175 -10.47 -8.18 0.69
CA LEU A 175 -10.87 -7.98 -0.70
C LEU A 175 -12.02 -6.98 -0.83
N SER A 176 -12.96 -6.98 0.12
CA SER A 176 -14.19 -6.17 0.03
C SER A 176 -14.10 -4.78 0.66
N LEU A 177 -13.16 -4.53 1.58
CA LEU A 177 -13.02 -3.24 2.25
C LEU A 177 -12.20 -2.20 1.47
N PRO A 178 -11.07 -2.52 0.82
CA PRO A 178 -10.24 -1.49 0.17
C PRO A 178 -10.96 -0.60 -0.85
N PRO A 179 -11.92 -1.09 -1.67
CA PRO A 179 -12.69 -0.22 -2.57
C PRO A 179 -13.55 0.81 -1.83
N VAL A 180 -13.96 0.52 -0.60
CA VAL A 180 -14.82 1.37 0.24
C VAL A 180 -14.00 2.23 1.21
N VAL A 181 -12.82 1.74 1.60
CA VAL A 181 -11.99 2.25 2.69
C VAL A 181 -10.56 2.39 2.18
N PRO A 182 -10.23 3.47 1.44
CA PRO A 182 -8.92 3.67 0.83
C PRO A 182 -7.81 3.67 1.87
N GLY A 183 -6.74 2.88 1.66
CA GLY A 183 -5.62 2.79 2.58
C GLY A 183 -5.78 1.74 3.69
N PHE A 184 -6.91 1.00 3.75
CA PHE A 184 -7.09 -0.10 4.72
C PHE A 184 -5.97 -1.15 4.64
N SER A 185 -5.67 -1.67 3.45
CA SER A 185 -4.58 -2.64 3.25
C SER A 185 -3.22 -2.08 3.72
N PHE A 186 -2.96 -0.80 3.47
CA PHE A 186 -1.74 -0.15 3.91
C PHE A 186 -1.64 -0.04 5.45
N ALA A 187 -2.74 0.34 6.10
CA ALA A 187 -2.80 0.39 7.56
C ALA A 187 -2.53 -0.99 8.19
N ILE A 188 -3.11 -2.05 7.63
CA ILE A 188 -2.85 -3.43 8.06
C ILE A 188 -1.39 -3.83 7.84
N ALA A 189 -0.81 -3.48 6.68
CA ALA A 189 0.59 -3.76 6.38
C ALA A 189 1.53 -3.08 7.40
N ARG A 190 1.31 -1.80 7.70
CA ARG A 190 2.09 -1.06 8.72
C ARG A 190 1.90 -1.64 10.12
N ALA A 191 0.69 -2.07 10.48
CA ALA A 191 0.45 -2.74 11.76
C ALA A 191 1.27 -4.04 11.87
N TYR A 192 1.41 -4.82 10.79
CA TYR A 192 2.32 -5.97 10.78
C TYR A 192 3.78 -5.57 10.95
N CYS A 193 4.28 -4.57 10.24
CA CYS A 193 5.65 -4.09 10.41
C CYS A 193 5.93 -3.65 11.85
N HIS A 194 5.01 -2.91 12.46
CA HIS A 194 5.11 -2.51 13.87
C HIS A 194 5.11 -3.72 14.82
N MET A 195 4.23 -4.69 14.62
CA MET A 195 4.23 -5.93 15.42
C MET A 195 5.53 -6.73 15.24
N LEU A 196 6.07 -6.82 14.02
CA LEU A 196 7.34 -7.49 13.73
C LEU A 196 8.53 -6.78 14.39
N ALA A 197 8.54 -5.44 14.41
CA ALA A 197 9.60 -4.66 15.02
C ALA A 197 9.60 -4.75 16.56
N THR A 198 8.42 -4.90 17.17
CA THR A 198 8.23 -4.95 18.63
C THR A 198 8.39 -6.34 19.23
N VAL A 199 8.06 -7.39 18.47
CA VAL A 199 8.19 -8.78 18.93
C VAL A 199 9.63 -9.26 18.78
N SER A 200 10.34 -9.38 19.90
CA SER A 200 11.60 -10.12 19.96
C SER A 200 11.29 -11.60 20.23
N PRO A 201 11.55 -12.53 19.31
CA PRO A 201 11.21 -13.93 19.50
C PRO A 201 12.11 -14.54 20.59
N GLN A 202 11.51 -14.92 21.72
CA GLN A 202 12.18 -15.64 22.82
C GLN A 202 11.79 -17.13 22.82
N SER A 203 10.76 -17.51 22.05
CA SER A 203 10.22 -18.87 21.97
C SER A 203 9.95 -19.33 20.53
N PRO A 204 9.94 -20.66 20.26
CA PRO A 204 9.60 -21.21 18.93
C PRO A 204 8.19 -20.84 18.46
N LEU A 205 7.24 -20.68 19.39
CA LEU A 205 5.87 -20.28 19.08
C LEU A 205 5.80 -18.84 18.56
N GLU A 206 6.61 -17.94 19.11
CA GLU A 206 6.71 -16.55 18.62
C GLU A 206 7.34 -16.50 17.23
N VAL A 207 8.37 -17.31 16.97
CA VAL A 207 8.96 -17.44 15.64
C VAL A 207 7.91 -17.89 14.62
N SER A 208 7.10 -18.90 14.95
CA SER A 208 6.01 -19.36 14.09
C SER A 208 4.98 -18.25 13.83
N SER A 209 4.63 -17.48 14.87
CA SER A 209 3.72 -16.34 14.74
C SER A 209 4.30 -15.24 13.84
N MET A 210 5.59 -14.93 13.94
CA MET A 210 6.26 -13.96 13.06
C MET A 210 6.31 -14.43 11.61
N VAL A 211 6.59 -15.71 11.37
CA VAL A 211 6.52 -16.28 10.02
C VAL A 211 5.10 -16.20 9.44
N ALA A 212 4.08 -16.46 10.25
CA ALA A 212 2.69 -16.27 9.85
C ALA A 212 2.38 -14.80 9.52
N MET A 213 2.85 -13.85 10.34
CA MET A 213 2.74 -12.42 10.07
C MET A 213 3.39 -12.02 8.74
N LEU A 214 4.59 -12.52 8.45
CA LEU A 214 5.28 -12.27 7.18
C LEU A 214 4.51 -12.85 5.99
N GLY A 215 3.94 -14.05 6.14
CA GLY A 215 3.06 -14.65 5.13
C GLY A 215 1.83 -13.79 4.84
N ARG A 216 1.21 -13.21 5.89
CA ARG A 216 0.07 -12.29 5.74
C ARG A 216 0.47 -10.95 5.15
N LEU A 217 1.59 -10.38 5.59
CA LEU A 217 2.13 -9.14 5.04
C LEU A 217 2.43 -9.27 3.54
N LYS A 218 2.99 -10.41 3.12
CA LYS A 218 3.22 -10.74 1.70
C LYS A 218 1.92 -10.77 0.89
N GLN A 219 0.84 -11.30 1.48
CA GLN A 219 -0.47 -11.34 0.84
C GLN A 219 -1.08 -9.94 0.73
N VAL A 220 -1.03 -9.15 1.82
CA VAL A 220 -1.57 -7.79 1.84
C VAL A 220 -0.81 -6.89 0.87
N SER A 221 0.53 -6.99 0.80
CA SER A 221 1.36 -6.13 -0.05
C SER A 221 1.03 -6.27 -1.54
N THR A 222 0.64 -7.45 -2.00
CA THR A 222 0.21 -7.64 -3.41
C THR A 222 -1.06 -6.88 -3.78
N THR A 223 -1.91 -6.53 -2.80
CA THR A 223 -3.15 -5.78 -3.05
C THR A 223 -2.94 -4.28 -3.16
N MET A 224 -1.72 -3.79 -2.86
CA MET A 224 -1.45 -2.36 -2.66
C MET A 224 -0.29 -1.82 -3.51
N VAL A 225 0.06 -2.51 -4.60
CA VAL A 225 1.17 -2.12 -5.49
C VAL A 225 1.02 -0.68 -6.00
N HIS A 226 -0.21 -0.22 -6.25
CA HIS A 226 -0.50 1.15 -6.71
C HIS A 226 -0.73 2.16 -5.58
N HIS A 227 -0.57 1.76 -4.31
CA HIS A 227 -0.78 2.65 -3.19
C HIS A 227 0.43 3.60 -3.03
N PRO A 228 0.24 4.92 -2.83
CA PRO A 228 1.34 5.88 -2.76
C PRO A 228 2.33 5.58 -1.62
N GLY A 229 1.84 5.03 -0.51
CA GLY A 229 2.68 4.60 0.63
C GLY A 229 3.36 3.24 0.46
N PHE A 230 3.23 2.56 -0.68
CA PHE A 230 3.85 1.23 -0.88
C PHE A 230 5.37 1.29 -0.73
N SER A 231 6.01 2.35 -1.21
CA SER A 231 7.46 2.53 -1.13
C SER A 231 7.97 2.57 0.31
N ASP A 232 7.21 3.15 1.24
CA ASP A 232 7.57 3.25 2.67
C ASP A 232 7.62 1.87 3.35
N LEU A 233 6.85 0.90 2.83
CA LEU A 233 6.72 -0.41 3.45
C LEU A 233 8.04 -1.21 3.44
N ALA A 234 8.88 -1.03 2.42
CA ALA A 234 10.18 -1.70 2.36
C ALA A 234 11.08 -1.27 3.52
N VAL A 235 11.07 0.03 3.85
CA VAL A 235 11.82 0.60 4.97
C VAL A 235 11.26 0.10 6.31
N ASP A 236 9.93 0.09 6.45
CA ASP A 236 9.25 -0.44 7.64
C ASP A 236 9.56 -1.93 7.88
N VAL A 237 9.69 -2.72 6.81
CA VAL A 237 10.09 -4.14 6.88
C VAL A 237 11.53 -4.30 7.35
N LEU A 238 12.45 -3.48 6.83
CA LEU A 238 13.87 -3.53 7.22
C LEU A 238 14.09 -3.16 8.70
N ALA A 239 13.24 -2.28 9.26
CA ALA A 239 13.31 -1.90 10.67
C ALA A 239 13.20 -3.12 11.63
N ALA A 240 12.53 -4.19 11.20
CA ALA A 240 12.38 -5.42 11.99
C ALA A 240 13.61 -6.35 11.97
N LEU A 241 14.57 -6.17 11.05
CA LEU A 241 15.71 -7.09 10.86
C LEU A 241 16.55 -7.28 12.12
N SER A 242 16.80 -6.19 12.85
CA SER A 242 17.63 -6.16 14.05
C SER A 242 17.15 -7.17 15.11
N ASN A 243 15.83 -7.34 15.24
CA ASN A 243 15.18 -8.05 16.34
C ASN A 243 14.82 -9.50 16.00
N CYS A 244 15.24 -10.01 14.83
CA CYS A 244 14.81 -11.30 14.31
C CYS A 244 15.90 -12.38 14.33
N ASN A 245 15.51 -13.65 14.39
CA ASN A 245 16.43 -14.77 14.16
C ASN A 245 16.73 -14.94 12.65
N LEU A 246 17.70 -15.81 12.31
CA LEU A 246 18.15 -16.02 10.93
C LEU A 246 17.02 -16.43 9.97
N ALA A 247 16.11 -17.32 10.38
CA ALA A 247 15.01 -17.78 9.53
C ALA A 247 14.02 -16.65 9.20
N VAL A 248 13.70 -15.82 10.20
CA VAL A 248 12.81 -14.66 10.03
C VAL A 248 13.49 -13.56 9.22
N ARG A 249 14.80 -13.31 9.46
CA ARG A 249 15.61 -12.37 8.66
C ARG A 249 15.62 -12.72 7.18
N LYS A 250 15.83 -14.00 6.84
CA LYS A 250 15.76 -14.45 5.44
C LYS A 250 14.41 -14.16 4.79
N ASN A 251 13.32 -14.43 5.50
CA ASN A 251 11.97 -14.14 5.00
C ASN A 251 11.69 -12.63 4.87
N LEU A 252 12.20 -11.81 5.79
CA LEU A 252 12.12 -10.35 5.74
C LEU A 252 12.87 -9.80 4.52
N LEU A 253 14.13 -10.22 4.31
CA LEU A 253 14.93 -9.81 3.16
C LEU A 253 14.26 -10.20 1.83
N ASN A 254 13.81 -11.44 1.71
CA ASN A 254 13.06 -11.91 0.54
C ASN A 254 11.77 -11.12 0.30
N LEU A 255 11.09 -10.70 1.36
CA LEU A 255 9.90 -9.85 1.24
C LEU A 255 10.29 -8.43 0.80
N MET A 256 11.32 -7.85 1.42
CA MET A 256 11.81 -6.51 1.10
C MET A 256 12.19 -6.39 -0.38
N VAL A 257 12.88 -7.38 -0.95
CA VAL A 257 13.25 -7.37 -2.38
C VAL A 257 12.01 -7.27 -3.28
N ARG A 258 10.88 -7.86 -2.87
CA ARG A 258 9.59 -7.77 -3.59
C ARG A 258 8.86 -6.44 -3.38
N LEU A 259 9.28 -5.63 -2.42
CA LEU A 259 8.74 -4.29 -2.13
C LEU A 259 9.61 -3.18 -2.72
N LEU A 260 10.69 -3.53 -3.43
CA LEU A 260 11.55 -2.55 -4.07
C LEU A 260 10.80 -1.78 -5.15
N THR A 261 11.04 -0.48 -5.16
CA THR A 261 10.56 0.47 -6.15
C THR A 261 11.71 1.41 -6.49
N PRO A 262 11.68 2.06 -7.67
CA PRO A 262 12.61 3.14 -7.98
C PRO A 262 12.67 4.23 -6.90
N ARG A 263 11.58 4.44 -6.13
CA ARG A 263 11.51 5.46 -5.08
C ARG A 263 12.20 5.08 -3.77
N ASN A 264 12.29 3.79 -3.43
CA ASN A 264 12.82 3.35 -2.14
C ASN A 264 14.18 2.65 -2.22
N ILE A 265 14.66 2.30 -3.42
CA ILE A 265 15.88 1.52 -3.61
C ILE A 265 17.11 2.13 -2.89
N SER A 266 17.30 3.44 -2.96
CA SER A 266 18.43 4.09 -2.28
C SER A 266 18.35 4.04 -0.76
N ALA A 267 17.17 4.31 -0.20
CA ALA A 267 16.97 4.22 1.25
C ALA A 267 17.19 2.77 1.72
N VAL A 268 16.70 1.80 0.94
CA VAL A 268 16.86 0.37 1.23
C VAL A 268 18.33 -0.05 1.17
N LEU A 269 19.06 0.28 0.11
CA LEU A 269 20.49 -0.04 -0.03
C LEU A 269 21.30 0.57 1.11
N LEU A 270 21.08 1.84 1.42
CA LEU A 270 21.74 2.51 2.54
C LEU A 270 21.48 1.79 3.88
N LEU A 271 20.24 1.35 4.13
CA LEU A 271 19.90 0.60 5.33
C LEU A 271 20.57 -0.79 5.35
N LEU A 272 20.64 -1.48 4.22
CA LEU A 272 21.32 -2.78 4.09
C LEU A 272 22.84 -2.65 4.28
N ASP A 273 23.48 -1.63 3.72
CA ASP A 273 24.91 -1.37 3.88
C ASP A 273 25.25 -1.03 5.33
N ASN A 274 24.44 -0.18 5.96
CA ASN A 274 24.56 0.12 7.40
C ASN A 274 24.42 -1.15 8.24
N GLU A 275 23.46 -2.01 7.89
CA GLU A 275 23.23 -3.28 8.58
C GLU A 275 24.39 -4.28 8.35
N LEU A 276 24.92 -4.35 7.14
CA LEU A 276 26.05 -5.20 6.76
C LEU A 276 27.30 -4.80 7.56
N ASN A 277 27.59 -3.50 7.62
CA ASN A 277 28.68 -2.94 8.41
C ASN A 277 28.53 -3.26 9.91
N ARG A 278 27.30 -3.19 10.42
CA ARG A 278 26.99 -3.55 11.82
C ARG A 278 27.12 -5.06 12.06
N ALA A 279 26.78 -5.89 11.09
CA ALA A 279 26.82 -7.34 11.16
C ALA A 279 28.21 -7.96 10.94
N ALA A 280 29.21 -7.15 10.57
CA ALA A 280 30.55 -7.57 10.12
C ALA A 280 31.29 -8.54 11.06
N ASN A 281 30.89 -8.65 12.34
CA ASN A 281 31.56 -9.50 13.33
C ASN A 281 30.66 -10.50 14.07
N ILE A 282 29.37 -10.66 13.71
CA ILE A 282 28.39 -11.35 14.56
C ILE A 282 27.95 -12.71 13.99
N HIS A 283 27.60 -12.79 12.70
CA HIS A 283 27.11 -14.03 12.08
C HIS A 283 27.45 -14.11 10.58
N ILE A 284 28.34 -15.02 10.19
CA ILE A 284 28.75 -15.26 8.78
C ILE A 284 27.52 -15.52 7.88
N GLU A 285 26.56 -16.30 8.36
CA GLU A 285 25.36 -16.62 7.59
C GLU A 285 24.47 -15.38 7.36
N TYR A 286 24.30 -14.53 8.38
CA TYR A 286 23.54 -13.29 8.24
C TYR A 286 24.25 -12.31 7.29
N HIS A 287 25.57 -12.21 7.39
CA HIS A 287 26.38 -11.38 6.50
C HIS A 287 26.18 -11.79 5.04
N LYS A 288 26.26 -13.08 4.73
CA LYS A 288 25.97 -13.61 3.38
C LYS A 288 24.55 -13.32 2.91
N MET A 289 23.55 -13.37 3.81
CA MET A 289 22.17 -13.02 3.45
C MET A 289 22.03 -11.53 3.08
N LEU A 290 22.73 -10.65 3.78
CA LEU A 290 22.73 -9.21 3.48
C LEU A 290 23.45 -8.93 2.16
N GLU A 291 24.62 -9.53 1.93
CA GLU A 291 25.33 -9.43 0.65
C GLU A 291 24.45 -9.91 -0.52
N GLU A 292 23.73 -11.03 -0.34
CA GLU A 292 22.81 -11.54 -1.35
C GLU A 292 21.63 -10.58 -1.58
N ALA A 293 21.03 -10.04 -0.53
CA ALA A 293 19.95 -9.07 -0.66
C ALA A 293 20.40 -7.79 -1.37
N ILE A 294 21.63 -7.31 -1.11
CA ILE A 294 22.23 -6.17 -1.83
C ILE A 294 22.45 -6.53 -3.30
N ARG A 295 22.94 -7.74 -3.59
CA ARG A 295 23.10 -8.24 -4.97
C ARG A 295 21.75 -8.28 -5.71
N GLU A 296 20.70 -8.78 -5.05
CA GLU A 296 19.34 -8.82 -5.57
C GLU A 296 18.78 -7.41 -5.80
N CYS A 297 19.07 -6.45 -4.90
CA CYS A 297 18.70 -5.04 -5.09
C CYS A 297 19.35 -4.46 -6.35
N HIS A 298 20.65 -4.67 -6.54
CA HIS A 298 21.35 -4.23 -7.75
C HIS A 298 20.92 -4.96 -9.02
N ALA A 299 20.48 -6.21 -8.91
CA ALA A 299 19.91 -6.95 -10.03
C ALA A 299 18.52 -6.43 -10.41
N ALA A 300 17.67 -6.11 -9.42
CA ALA A 300 16.35 -5.54 -9.64
C ALA A 300 16.41 -4.10 -10.17
N PHE A 301 17.34 -3.30 -9.64
CA PHE A 301 17.56 -1.90 -9.99
C PHE A 301 19.07 -1.65 -10.08
N PRO A 302 19.65 -1.64 -11.30
CA PRO A 302 21.08 -1.39 -11.47
C PRO A 302 21.51 -0.09 -10.81
N GLY A 303 22.78 -0.03 -10.37
CA GLY A 303 23.34 1.08 -9.56
C GLY A 303 23.09 2.49 -10.12
N CYS A 304 22.80 2.59 -11.42
CA CYS A 304 22.41 3.82 -12.09
C CYS A 304 21.11 4.48 -11.60
N ILE A 305 20.24 3.81 -10.83
CA ILE A 305 19.05 4.46 -10.24
C ILE A 305 19.38 5.05 -8.87
N VAL A 306 20.36 4.48 -8.17
CA VAL A 306 20.73 4.85 -6.80
C VAL A 306 21.28 6.28 -6.77
N GLU A 307 22.16 6.62 -7.69
CA GLU A 307 22.75 7.96 -7.80
C GLU A 307 21.71 9.05 -8.11
N PHE A 308 20.66 8.71 -8.89
CA PHE A 308 19.61 9.65 -9.28
C PHE A 308 18.52 9.80 -8.22
N THR A 309 18.35 8.82 -7.34
CA THR A 309 17.31 8.88 -6.29
C THR A 309 17.75 9.65 -5.05
N LEU A 310 19.06 9.89 -4.88
CA LEU A 310 19.60 10.64 -3.74
C LEU A 310 19.44 12.16 -3.88
N ASP A 311 19.25 12.67 -5.10
CA ASP A 311 19.12 14.12 -5.35
C ASP A 311 17.70 14.48 -5.84
N PRO A 312 16.94 15.31 -5.08
CA PRO A 312 15.59 15.73 -5.45
C PRO A 312 15.45 16.34 -6.85
N LYS A 313 16.55 16.89 -7.40
CA LYS A 313 16.56 17.49 -8.74
C LYS A 313 16.28 16.47 -9.86
N TYR A 314 16.45 15.18 -9.61
CA TYR A 314 16.17 14.11 -10.58
C TYR A 314 14.81 13.41 -10.36
N SER A 315 13.93 13.95 -9.53
CA SER A 315 12.55 13.44 -9.34
C SER A 315 11.82 13.14 -10.66
N VAL A 316 12.01 13.99 -11.68
CA VAL A 316 11.46 13.79 -13.04
C VAL A 316 11.92 12.46 -13.68
N PHE A 317 13.18 12.06 -13.49
CA PHE A 317 13.69 10.79 -14.00
C PHE A 317 12.99 9.60 -13.33
N ILE A 318 12.80 9.68 -12.00
CA ILE A 318 12.11 8.64 -11.23
C ILE A 318 10.62 8.54 -11.60
N ASP A 319 9.94 9.67 -11.73
CA ASP A 319 8.53 9.72 -12.12
C ASP A 319 8.33 9.21 -13.55
N SER A 320 9.24 9.56 -14.46
CA SER A 320 9.29 9.05 -15.82
C SER A 320 9.45 7.53 -15.88
N ILE A 321 10.35 6.96 -15.07
CA ILE A 321 10.54 5.51 -14.95
C ILE A 321 9.26 4.84 -14.45
N LEU A 322 8.67 5.36 -13.37
CA LEU A 322 7.45 4.79 -12.79
C LEU A 322 6.30 4.79 -13.81
N TYR A 323 6.15 5.88 -14.56
CA TYR A 323 5.14 5.99 -15.62
C TYR A 323 5.31 4.92 -16.69
N ILE A 324 6.55 4.66 -17.14
CA ILE A 324 6.85 3.60 -18.11
C ILE A 324 6.56 2.21 -17.51
N ILE A 325 6.98 1.97 -16.26
CA ILE A 325 6.74 0.70 -15.54
C ILE A 325 5.24 0.41 -15.42
N ASP A 326 4.44 1.42 -15.06
CA ASP A 326 2.98 1.29 -14.90
C ASP A 326 2.29 0.90 -16.22
N ILE A 327 2.84 1.32 -17.36
CA ILE A 327 2.37 0.92 -18.69
C ILE A 327 2.85 -0.50 -19.06
N MET A 328 4.10 -0.86 -18.72
CA MET A 328 4.74 -2.11 -19.17
C MET A 328 4.44 -3.35 -18.32
N ASN A 329 4.19 -3.18 -17.02
CA ASN A 329 3.99 -4.31 -16.11
C ASN A 329 2.66 -5.06 -16.31
N PRO A 330 1.53 -4.41 -16.61
CA PRO A 330 0.25 -5.10 -16.78
C PRO A 330 0.22 -6.06 -17.97
N ASP A 331 0.95 -5.78 -19.05
CA ASP A 331 0.90 -6.55 -20.28
C ASP A 331 2.31 -6.85 -20.82
N GLN A 332 2.74 -8.11 -20.67
CA GLN A 332 4.05 -8.55 -21.17
C GLN A 332 4.15 -8.50 -22.70
N SER A 333 3.03 -8.61 -23.43
CA SER A 333 3.02 -8.60 -24.89
C SER A 333 3.31 -7.21 -25.47
N LEU A 334 3.10 -6.15 -24.68
CA LEU A 334 3.40 -4.78 -25.05
C LEU A 334 4.90 -4.44 -25.00
N ARG A 335 5.70 -5.20 -24.24
CA ARG A 335 7.10 -4.87 -23.95
C ARG A 335 7.94 -4.71 -25.21
N GLY A 336 7.99 -5.73 -26.06
CA GLY A 336 8.77 -5.69 -27.31
C GLY A 336 8.37 -4.53 -28.23
N PRO A 337 7.08 -4.37 -28.58
CA PRO A 337 6.58 -3.24 -29.36
C PRO A 337 6.92 -1.86 -28.76
N LEU A 338 6.80 -1.71 -27.44
CA LEU A 338 7.10 -0.45 -26.76
C LEU A 338 8.59 -0.14 -26.76
N LEU A 339 9.46 -1.14 -26.55
CA LEU A 339 10.92 -0.95 -26.60
C LEU A 339 11.37 -0.50 -28.00
N LYS A 340 10.84 -1.13 -29.05
CA LYS A 340 11.08 -0.71 -30.45
C LYS A 340 10.54 0.70 -30.70
N GLY A 341 9.37 1.01 -30.15
CA GLY A 341 8.78 2.36 -30.18
C GLY A 341 9.69 3.40 -29.53
N LEU A 342 10.18 3.13 -28.32
CA LEU A 342 11.08 4.00 -27.57
C LEU A 342 12.36 4.24 -28.36
N LEU A 343 13.01 3.19 -28.88
CA LEU A 343 14.21 3.31 -29.72
C LEU A 343 13.98 4.21 -30.94
N ARG A 344 12.84 4.06 -31.62
CA ARG A 344 12.48 4.90 -32.77
C ARG A 344 12.20 6.36 -32.37
N ALA A 345 11.52 6.56 -31.25
CA ALA A 345 11.05 7.87 -30.82
C ALA A 345 12.06 8.68 -29.99
N LEU A 346 13.16 8.06 -29.54
CA LEU A 346 14.24 8.70 -28.77
C LEU A 346 14.75 9.99 -29.43
N ARG A 347 14.80 10.04 -30.76
CA ARG A 347 15.23 11.23 -31.54
C ARG A 347 14.37 12.48 -31.29
N HIS A 348 13.16 12.31 -30.77
CA HIS A 348 12.22 13.40 -30.48
C HIS A 348 12.26 13.87 -29.02
N VAL A 349 13.03 13.21 -28.15
CA VAL A 349 13.14 13.61 -26.75
C VAL A 349 13.97 14.88 -26.61
N LYS A 350 13.48 15.83 -25.82
CA LYS A 350 14.07 17.14 -25.52
C LYS A 350 14.68 17.18 -24.13
N SER A 351 14.08 16.48 -23.18
CA SER A 351 14.54 16.43 -21.79
C SER A 351 15.65 15.38 -21.60
N PRO A 352 16.78 15.73 -20.98
CA PRO A 352 17.83 14.76 -20.66
C PRO A 352 17.34 13.70 -19.65
N LEU A 353 16.43 14.06 -18.73
CA LEU A 353 15.88 13.14 -17.72
C LEU A 353 14.86 12.17 -18.31
N VAL A 354 13.98 12.64 -19.20
CA VAL A 354 13.06 11.79 -19.98
C VAL A 354 13.87 10.86 -20.90
N CYS A 355 14.95 11.38 -21.49
CA CYS A 355 15.86 10.60 -22.33
C CYS A 355 16.54 9.49 -21.53
N ALA A 356 17.12 9.83 -20.37
CA ALA A 356 17.71 8.87 -19.46
C ALA A 356 16.69 7.81 -19.01
N ALA A 357 15.45 8.19 -18.69
CA ALA A 357 14.40 7.24 -18.32
C ALA A 357 14.02 6.29 -19.48
N ALA A 358 13.97 6.78 -20.71
CA ALA A 358 13.74 5.95 -21.89
C ALA A 358 14.91 4.97 -22.14
N VAL A 359 16.16 5.46 -22.05
CA VAL A 359 17.38 4.62 -22.15
C VAL A 359 17.41 3.56 -21.05
N TRP A 360 17.00 3.92 -19.84
CA TRP A 360 16.84 3.00 -18.71
C TRP A 360 15.85 1.90 -19.05
N ALA A 361 14.65 2.25 -19.50
CA ALA A 361 13.59 1.30 -19.82
C ALA A 361 14.04 0.34 -20.93
N ILE A 362 14.66 0.86 -21.99
CA ILE A 362 15.24 0.04 -23.07
C ILE A 362 16.21 -0.99 -22.48
N SER A 363 17.12 -0.53 -21.64
CA SER A 363 18.18 -1.38 -21.12
C SER A 363 17.69 -2.40 -20.09
N MET A 364 16.65 -2.07 -19.32
CA MET A 364 16.08 -2.93 -18.30
C MET A 364 15.17 -4.00 -18.87
N PHE A 365 14.28 -3.62 -19.79
CA PHE A 365 13.27 -4.52 -20.33
C PHE A 365 13.71 -5.31 -21.55
N SER A 366 14.85 -4.97 -22.19
CA SER A 366 15.48 -5.88 -23.17
C SER A 366 15.87 -7.19 -22.48
N GLY A 367 15.25 -8.28 -22.93
CA GLY A 367 15.43 -9.61 -22.35
C GLY A 367 15.95 -10.66 -23.32
N SER A 368 15.65 -10.53 -24.61
CA SER A 368 16.20 -11.45 -25.63
C SER A 368 17.56 -10.97 -26.14
N LEU A 369 18.39 -11.90 -26.62
CA LEU A 369 19.70 -11.58 -27.20
C LEU A 369 19.58 -10.59 -28.38
N GLU A 370 18.51 -10.72 -29.18
CA GLU A 370 18.19 -9.81 -30.29
C GLU A 370 17.87 -8.40 -29.76
N GLU A 371 16.97 -8.27 -28.78
CA GLU A 371 16.61 -6.97 -28.18
C GLU A 371 17.79 -6.28 -27.50
N VAL A 372 18.66 -7.05 -26.83
CA VAL A 372 19.85 -6.53 -26.18
C VAL A 372 20.85 -6.04 -27.22
N SER A 373 21.07 -6.80 -28.29
CA SER A 373 21.99 -6.42 -29.38
C SER A 373 21.49 -5.18 -30.13
N ASP A 374 20.20 -5.14 -30.49
CA ASP A 374 19.57 -3.99 -31.14
C ASP A 374 19.66 -2.73 -30.25
N ALA A 375 19.42 -2.87 -28.95
CA ALA A 375 19.56 -1.77 -28.00
C ALA A 375 21.01 -1.24 -27.93
N ILE A 376 22.01 -2.12 -27.89
CA ILE A 376 23.43 -1.72 -27.86
C ILE A 376 23.79 -0.95 -29.13
N VAL A 377 23.44 -1.48 -30.30
CA VAL A 377 23.71 -0.82 -31.59
C VAL A 377 23.04 0.54 -31.62
N ALA A 378 21.75 0.60 -31.27
CA ALA A 378 20.98 1.82 -31.39
C ALA A 378 21.46 2.93 -30.46
N LEU A 379 21.65 2.61 -29.17
CA LEU A 379 22.14 3.56 -28.18
C LEU A 379 23.58 4.00 -28.47
N SER A 380 24.45 3.09 -28.91
CA SER A 380 25.82 3.45 -29.30
C SER A 380 25.83 4.41 -30.49
N CYS A 381 24.93 4.22 -31.46
CA CYS A 381 24.79 5.13 -32.61
C CYS A 381 24.25 6.50 -32.19
N PHE A 382 23.16 6.56 -31.41
CA PHE A 382 22.55 7.83 -31.00
C PHE A 382 23.47 8.69 -30.14
N PHE A 383 24.23 8.08 -29.24
CA PHE A 383 25.02 8.80 -28.24
C PHE A 383 26.51 8.84 -28.54
N LYS A 384 26.95 8.40 -29.72
CA LYS A 384 28.38 8.31 -30.09
C LYS A 384 29.14 9.60 -29.79
N ASP A 385 28.66 10.73 -30.33
CA ASP A 385 29.34 12.02 -30.21
C ASP A 385 29.38 12.51 -28.75
N LEU A 386 28.32 12.26 -27.98
CA LEU A 386 28.25 12.61 -26.56
C LEU A 386 29.28 11.80 -25.76
N LEU A 387 29.35 10.48 -25.99
CA LEU A 387 30.29 9.59 -25.31
C LEU A 387 31.74 9.89 -25.67
N ASP A 388 32.02 10.21 -26.94
CA ASP A 388 33.39 10.54 -27.38
C ASP A 388 33.86 11.87 -26.80
N ARG A 389 32.97 12.88 -26.71
CA ARG A 389 33.27 14.13 -25.97
C ARG A 389 33.53 13.85 -24.50
N ARG A 390 32.69 13.05 -23.84
CA ARG A 390 32.84 12.72 -22.42
C ARG A 390 34.17 12.02 -22.12
N LYS A 391 34.63 11.13 -23.00
CA LYS A 391 35.96 10.50 -22.88
C LYS A 391 37.08 11.54 -22.96
N ILE A 392 36.99 12.48 -23.89
CA ILE A 392 37.99 13.56 -24.03
C ILE A 392 38.00 14.45 -22.78
N GLU A 393 36.83 14.82 -22.25
CA GLU A 393 36.72 15.58 -21.00
C GLU A 393 37.37 14.87 -19.82
N LYS A 394 37.09 13.56 -19.63
CA LYS A 394 37.69 12.75 -18.55
C LYS A 394 39.23 12.71 -18.66
N LEU A 395 39.76 12.68 -19.89
CA LEU A 395 41.22 12.72 -20.15
C LEU A 395 41.84 14.08 -19.83
N ILE A 396 41.11 15.18 -20.02
CA ILE A 396 41.59 16.54 -19.75
C ILE A 396 41.53 16.85 -18.25
N LEU A 397 40.46 16.43 -17.56
CA LEU A 397 40.15 16.82 -16.18
C LEU A 397 40.71 15.87 -15.11
N GLY A 398 41.39 14.78 -15.48
CA GLY A 398 42.07 13.91 -14.52
C GLY A 398 41.16 13.03 -13.66
N GLY A 399 39.94 12.73 -14.14
CA GLY A 399 39.05 11.72 -13.53
C GLY A 399 38.10 12.21 -12.42
N GLU A 400 38.38 13.33 -11.75
CA GLU A 400 37.55 13.87 -10.67
C GLU A 400 36.97 15.24 -11.03
N ALA A 401 35.92 15.23 -11.85
CA ALA A 401 35.04 16.39 -11.95
C ALA A 401 33.76 16.07 -11.17
N GLU A 402 33.65 16.60 -9.95
CA GLU A 402 32.35 16.75 -9.27
C GLU A 402 31.48 17.67 -10.14
N ASN A 403 30.73 17.07 -11.05
CA ASN A 403 29.88 17.82 -11.96
C ASN A 403 28.62 18.24 -11.21
N GLN A 404 28.63 19.47 -10.68
CA GLN A 404 27.39 20.14 -10.27
C GLN A 404 26.51 20.31 -11.51
N TYR A 405 25.56 19.40 -11.67
CA TYR A 405 24.51 19.50 -12.66
C TYR A 405 23.62 20.71 -12.36
N LYS A 406 23.80 21.79 -13.11
CA LYS A 406 22.81 22.87 -13.20
C LYS A 406 21.73 22.42 -14.17
N LEU A 407 20.68 21.81 -13.63
CA LEU A 407 19.42 21.66 -14.35
C LEU A 407 18.98 23.05 -14.81
N SER A 408 18.74 23.24 -16.11
CA SER A 408 18.14 24.49 -16.59
C SER A 408 16.77 24.63 -15.94
N THR A 409 16.69 25.50 -14.93
CA THR A 409 15.50 25.71 -14.08
C THR A 409 14.29 26.12 -14.90
N ASP A 410 14.55 26.71 -16.07
CA ASP A 410 13.56 27.25 -17.00
C ASP A 410 12.70 26.18 -17.68
N TYR A 411 13.12 24.91 -17.68
CA TYR A 411 12.35 23.82 -18.31
C TYR A 411 11.38 23.08 -17.37
N TYR A 412 11.54 23.21 -16.04
CA TYR A 412 10.81 22.37 -15.07
C TYR A 412 10.02 23.12 -13.99
N GLY A 413 10.03 24.46 -13.99
CA GLY A 413 9.12 25.23 -13.14
C GLY A 413 9.27 25.01 -11.63
N VAL A 414 10.44 24.57 -11.16
CA VAL A 414 10.73 24.52 -9.71
C VAL A 414 11.42 25.82 -9.32
N THR A 415 10.65 26.88 -9.14
CA THR A 415 11.10 28.02 -8.34
C THR A 415 10.99 27.62 -6.87
N ALA A 416 12.12 27.59 -6.17
CA ALA A 416 12.15 27.46 -4.71
C ALA A 416 11.40 28.66 -4.10
N GLY A 417 10.11 28.51 -3.82
CA GLY A 417 9.30 29.63 -3.33
C GLY A 417 7.83 29.35 -3.04
N ASP A 418 7.08 28.68 -3.91
CA ASP A 418 5.61 28.73 -3.81
C ASP A 418 4.96 27.35 -3.62
N ALA A 419 4.69 27.02 -2.35
CA ALA A 419 3.92 25.86 -1.93
C ALA A 419 2.40 26.03 -2.05
N THR A 420 1.90 27.03 -2.78
CA THR A 420 0.47 27.32 -2.87
C THR A 420 0.04 27.89 -4.21
N GLN A 421 -0.06 27.05 -5.26
CA GLN A 421 -1.08 27.21 -6.31
C GLN A 421 -1.15 25.98 -7.24
N GLY A 422 -2.37 25.69 -7.69
CA GLY A 422 -2.79 24.37 -8.17
C GLY A 422 -2.33 23.96 -9.57
N LYS A 423 -2.45 22.64 -9.82
CA LYS A 423 -2.46 21.96 -11.14
C LYS A 423 -1.62 22.65 -12.23
N HIS A 424 -0.35 22.92 -11.97
CA HIS A 424 0.60 23.13 -13.05
C HIS A 424 0.80 21.79 -13.78
N GLN A 425 0.47 21.75 -15.07
CA GLN A 425 0.77 20.62 -15.96
C GLN A 425 2.26 20.32 -15.85
N GLN A 426 2.62 19.12 -15.41
CA GLN A 426 4.01 18.69 -15.29
C GLN A 426 4.64 18.64 -16.69
N PRO A 427 5.62 19.50 -17.03
CA PRO A 427 6.16 19.57 -18.39
C PRO A 427 6.77 18.25 -18.89
N TRP A 428 7.38 17.49 -17.97
CA TRP A 428 7.91 16.16 -18.25
C TRP A 428 6.80 15.16 -18.61
N LEU A 429 5.62 15.27 -17.99
CA LEU A 429 4.49 14.39 -18.26
C LEU A 429 3.93 14.65 -19.65
N MET A 430 3.84 15.92 -20.05
CA MET A 430 3.44 16.31 -21.41
C MET A 430 4.41 15.74 -22.45
N GLU A 431 5.72 15.83 -22.21
CA GLU A 431 6.73 15.26 -23.09
C GLU A 431 6.68 13.73 -23.14
N MET A 432 6.48 13.07 -21.99
CA MET A 432 6.28 11.63 -21.92
C MET A 432 5.01 11.18 -22.64
N GLU A 433 3.91 11.92 -22.50
CA GLU A 433 2.66 11.63 -23.19
C GLU A 433 2.79 11.86 -24.70
N GLU A 434 3.49 12.91 -25.14
CA GLU A 434 3.85 13.10 -26.54
C GLU A 434 4.67 11.92 -27.06
N LEU A 435 5.69 11.50 -26.31
CA LEU A 435 6.55 10.37 -26.69
C LEU A 435 5.74 9.08 -26.83
N LEU A 436 4.95 8.73 -25.82
CA LEU A 436 4.26 7.45 -25.73
C LEU A 436 3.00 7.39 -26.60
N PHE A 437 2.11 8.39 -26.53
CA PHE A 437 0.82 8.33 -27.22
C PHE A 437 0.89 8.91 -28.64
N VAL A 438 1.74 9.92 -28.88
CA VAL A 438 1.82 10.57 -30.21
C VAL A 438 2.93 9.95 -31.07
N ARG A 439 4.17 9.86 -30.58
CA ARG A 439 5.32 9.37 -31.38
C ARG A 439 5.35 7.85 -31.51
N ILE A 440 5.03 7.14 -30.43
CA ILE A 440 4.97 5.67 -30.43
C ILE A 440 3.60 5.18 -30.90
N GLY A 441 2.53 5.95 -30.65
CA GLY A 441 1.17 5.59 -31.03
C GLY A 441 0.50 4.65 -30.01
N LEU A 442 0.92 4.69 -28.75
CA LEU A 442 0.27 3.93 -27.68
C LEU A 442 -1.21 4.35 -27.57
N THR A 443 -2.11 3.38 -27.42
CA THR A 443 -3.55 3.62 -27.27
C THR A 443 -4.07 2.95 -26.01
N ARG A 444 -4.90 3.65 -25.24
CA ARG A 444 -5.55 3.11 -24.04
C ARG A 444 -6.84 2.39 -24.43
N GLN A 445 -6.93 1.12 -24.08
CA GLN A 445 -8.09 0.27 -24.32
C GLN A 445 -9.18 0.51 -23.26
N ALA A 446 -10.43 0.13 -23.55
CA ALA A 446 -11.56 0.30 -22.65
C ALA A 446 -11.40 -0.42 -21.29
N GLY A 447 -10.58 -1.48 -21.23
CA GLY A 447 -10.24 -2.20 -20.01
C GLY A 447 -9.04 -1.64 -19.22
N GLY A 448 -8.48 -0.50 -19.62
CA GLY A 448 -7.30 0.10 -18.99
C GLY A 448 -5.95 -0.47 -19.45
N SER A 449 -5.96 -1.52 -20.28
CA SER A 449 -4.76 -2.04 -20.97
C SER A 449 -4.29 -1.08 -22.07
N TYR A 450 -3.05 -1.24 -22.53
CA TYR A 450 -2.46 -0.45 -23.62
C TYR A 450 -2.15 -1.32 -24.83
N ALA A 451 -2.30 -0.75 -26.03
CA ALA A 451 -1.89 -1.41 -27.26
C ALA A 451 -1.20 -0.40 -28.19
N ILE A 452 -0.20 -0.86 -28.93
CA ILE A 452 0.36 -0.13 -30.07
C ILE A 452 -0.27 -0.75 -31.32
N PRO A 453 -1.11 -0.02 -32.06
CA PRO A 453 -1.72 -0.54 -33.27
C PRO A 453 -0.61 -0.90 -34.26
N SER A 454 -0.56 -2.17 -34.68
CA SER A 454 0.31 -2.60 -35.78
C SER A 454 -0.06 -1.79 -37.01
N SER A 455 0.70 -0.74 -37.32
CA SER A 455 0.45 0.03 -38.53
C SER A 455 0.60 -0.91 -39.72
N SER A 456 -0.51 -1.19 -40.38
CA SER A 456 -0.51 -1.86 -41.67
C SER A 456 0.29 -1.02 -42.67
N LYS A 457 1.21 -1.68 -43.37
CA LYS A 457 2.03 -1.21 -44.50
C LYS A 457 3.24 -0.31 -44.17
N SER A 458 4.30 -0.94 -43.68
CA SER A 458 5.60 -0.82 -44.36
C SER A 458 5.96 -2.19 -44.91
N SER A 459 5.71 -2.38 -46.20
CA SER A 459 6.19 -3.52 -46.97
C SER A 459 7.72 -3.50 -47.02
N ALA A 460 8.37 -4.41 -46.29
CA ALA A 460 9.53 -5.15 -46.77
C ALA A 460 9.93 -6.17 -45.70
N SER A 461 9.81 -7.43 -46.09
CA SER A 461 10.66 -8.51 -45.62
C SER A 461 12.13 -8.06 -45.48
N SER A 462 12.68 -8.12 -44.28
CA SER A 462 13.98 -8.76 -44.04
C SER A 462 14.26 -8.75 -42.54
N SER A 463 14.60 -9.92 -42.03
CA SER A 463 15.61 -10.07 -40.99
C SER A 463 16.83 -9.24 -41.39
N ASN A 464 16.96 -8.02 -40.87
CA ASN A 464 18.17 -7.23 -40.95
C ASN A 464 18.16 -6.25 -39.78
N ALA A 465 19.27 -6.25 -39.06
CA ALA A 465 19.53 -5.48 -37.85
C ALA A 465 18.95 -4.06 -37.90
N TYR A 466 18.24 -3.66 -36.84
CA TYR A 466 17.81 -2.28 -36.63
C TYR A 466 19.05 -1.39 -36.44
N LEU A 467 19.72 -0.99 -37.53
CA LEU A 467 20.60 0.17 -37.46
C LEU A 467 19.71 1.42 -37.45
N PRO A 468 19.79 2.27 -36.42
CA PRO A 468 19.11 3.56 -36.46
C PRO A 468 19.68 4.38 -37.60
N GLU A 469 18.81 5.07 -38.33
CA GLU A 469 19.25 6.16 -39.20
C GLU A 469 20.06 7.17 -38.37
N PRO A 470 21.14 7.75 -38.94
CA PRO A 470 21.88 8.84 -38.30
C PRO A 470 20.93 9.96 -37.88
N LEU A 471 21.21 10.57 -36.72
CA LEU A 471 20.42 11.71 -36.27
C LEU A 471 20.52 12.86 -37.28
N GLY A 472 19.38 13.41 -37.66
CA GLY A 472 19.30 14.59 -38.52
C GLY A 472 19.33 15.88 -37.71
N ASN A 473 19.86 16.97 -38.25
CA ASN A 473 20.02 18.25 -37.53
C ASN A 473 18.73 18.81 -36.88
N THR A 474 17.56 18.33 -37.29
CA THR A 474 16.25 18.70 -36.72
C THR A 474 15.81 17.82 -35.54
N ASP A 475 16.54 16.74 -35.23
CA ASP A 475 16.23 15.84 -34.13
C ASP A 475 16.54 16.51 -32.79
N ASN A 476 15.59 16.44 -31.86
CA ASN A 476 15.74 17.01 -30.52
C ASN A 476 16.92 16.36 -29.78
N LEU A 477 17.14 15.06 -30.01
CA LEU A 477 18.25 14.33 -29.41
C LEU A 477 19.62 14.84 -29.87
N ILE A 478 19.73 15.42 -31.07
CA ILE A 478 20.99 16.02 -31.51
C ILE A 478 21.42 17.15 -30.60
N PHE A 479 20.49 18.00 -30.17
CA PHE A 479 20.78 19.09 -29.25
C PHE A 479 21.23 18.56 -27.89
N LEU A 480 20.58 17.51 -27.38
CA LEU A 480 20.99 16.84 -26.13
C LEU A 480 22.39 16.24 -26.23
N VAL A 481 22.67 15.49 -27.30
CA VAL A 481 24.00 14.89 -27.56
C VAL A 481 25.07 15.98 -27.70
N HIS A 482 24.73 17.10 -28.33
CA HIS A 482 25.64 18.22 -28.52
C HIS A 482 25.80 19.11 -27.30
N SER A 483 24.87 19.06 -26.33
CA SER A 483 24.93 19.86 -25.10
C SER A 483 26.13 19.51 -24.21
N GLY A 484 26.70 18.32 -24.38
CA GLY A 484 27.79 17.84 -23.51
C GLY A 484 27.31 17.49 -22.11
N ASP A 485 26.06 17.06 -21.95
CA ASP A 485 25.51 16.63 -20.66
C ASP A 485 26.31 15.44 -20.11
N ALA A 486 27.22 15.77 -19.18
CA ALA A 486 28.10 14.86 -18.48
C ALA A 486 27.36 13.71 -17.79
N LEU A 487 26.21 14.00 -17.18
CA LEU A 487 25.45 13.00 -16.43
C LEU A 487 24.73 12.06 -17.38
N LEU A 488 24.10 12.59 -18.43
CA LEU A 488 23.48 11.76 -19.46
C LEU A 488 24.53 10.87 -20.12
N ALA A 489 25.72 11.41 -20.39
CA ALA A 489 26.83 10.65 -20.96
C ALA A 489 27.28 9.50 -20.06
N ASP A 490 27.56 9.78 -18.78
CA ASP A 490 27.97 8.76 -17.81
C ASP A 490 26.88 7.71 -17.59
N PHE A 491 25.61 8.15 -17.51
CA PHE A 491 24.47 7.25 -17.40
C PHE A 491 24.34 6.31 -18.60
N VAL A 492 24.38 6.84 -19.82
CA VAL A 492 24.32 6.04 -21.05
C VAL A 492 25.52 5.07 -21.12
N GLU A 493 26.71 5.51 -20.71
CA GLU A 493 27.91 4.66 -20.65
C GLU A 493 27.72 3.48 -19.68
N ILE A 494 27.13 3.72 -18.50
CA ILE A 494 26.78 2.68 -17.52
C ILE A 494 25.73 1.72 -18.10
N MET A 495 24.67 2.23 -18.73
CA MET A 495 23.61 1.38 -19.31
C MET A 495 24.12 0.50 -20.44
N LEU A 496 24.95 1.04 -21.34
CA LEU A 496 25.61 0.28 -22.40
C LEU A 496 26.53 -0.80 -21.83
N SER A 497 27.26 -0.50 -20.76
CA SER A 497 28.12 -1.48 -20.09
C SER A 497 27.32 -2.62 -19.47
N ASN A 498 26.16 -2.33 -18.87
CA ASN A 498 25.25 -3.33 -18.32
C ASN A 498 24.62 -4.20 -19.42
N LEU A 499 24.20 -3.62 -20.54
CA LEU A 499 23.71 -4.37 -21.69
C LEU A 499 24.78 -5.32 -22.24
N LYS A 500 26.03 -4.86 -22.36
CA LYS A 500 27.16 -5.72 -22.79
C LYS A 500 27.44 -6.87 -21.82
N LYS A 501 27.22 -6.68 -20.51
CA LYS A 501 27.29 -7.77 -19.52
C LYS A 501 26.16 -8.76 -19.74
N LYS A 502 24.92 -8.28 -19.93
CA LYS A 502 23.75 -9.13 -20.24
C LYS A 502 23.96 -10.01 -21.48
N VAL A 503 24.61 -9.50 -22.54
CA VAL A 503 24.94 -10.32 -23.72
C VAL A 503 25.74 -11.55 -23.31
N LYS A 504 26.78 -11.39 -22.49
CA LYS A 504 27.64 -12.49 -22.02
C LYS A 504 26.94 -13.48 -21.10
N GLU A 505 25.83 -13.08 -20.47
CA GLU A 505 25.02 -13.94 -19.61
C GLU A 505 23.98 -14.74 -20.42
N LEU A 506 23.64 -14.27 -21.62
CA LEU A 506 22.67 -14.88 -22.53
C LEU A 506 23.33 -15.77 -23.61
N GLU A 507 24.62 -15.57 -23.88
CA GLU A 507 25.51 -16.46 -24.66
C GLU A 507 25.95 -17.67 -23.83
#